data_AF-A0A349KQE5-F1
#
_entry.id   AF-A0A349KQE5-F1
#
_cell.length_a   1.000
_cell.length_b   1.000
_cell.length_c   1.000
_cell.angle_alpha   90.00
_cell.angle_beta   90.00
_cell.angle_gamma   90.00
#
_symmetry.space_group_name_H-M   'P 1'
#
loop_
_entity.id
_entity.type
_entity.pdbx_description
1 polymer ?
#
loop_
_entity_poly.entity_id
_entity_poly.type
_entity_poly.pdbx_seq_one_letter_code
_entity_poly.pdbx_strand_id
1 'polypeptide(L)'
;MLSVLVGQATLSLSSDATAQTPTAIEYRALLDQYCVTCHNQSVVDDPNAPANALLSQLRAVGLKLDALDLSAVAANADHWEPVVRKLRAGLMPPAGLPRPDPVTLDGFRTWLETQLDGATAAHPNPGRTASFHRLNRAEYSNAIRDLLGLEIDV
;
A
#
# COMPACT_ATOMS: atom_id res chain seq x y z
N MET A 1 50.80 39.15 13.86
CA MET A 1 50.52 37.73 14.15
C MET A 1 49.10 37.44 13.69
N LEU A 2 48.98 36.75 12.56
CA LEU A 2 47.72 36.51 11.83
C LEU A 2 47.15 35.16 12.31
N SER A 3 45.99 35.15 12.97
CA SER A 3 45.28 33.91 13.32
C SER A 3 44.14 33.68 12.33
N VAL A 4 44.22 32.56 11.61
CA VAL A 4 43.26 32.10 10.60
C VAL A 4 42.17 31.26 11.27
N LEU A 5 40.90 31.52 10.91
CA LEU A 5 39.72 30.73 11.26
C LEU A 5 39.75 29.35 10.60
N VAL A 6 39.32 28.31 11.29
CA VAL A 6 38.93 27.03 10.69
C VAL A 6 37.50 26.70 11.11
N GLY A 7 36.56 26.81 10.17
CA GLY A 7 35.18 26.34 10.31
C GLY A 7 35.09 24.86 9.96
N GLN A 8 34.45 24.07 10.83
CA GLN A 8 34.18 22.66 10.57
C GLN A 8 32.77 22.51 9.98
N ALA A 9 32.70 21.98 8.76
CA ALA A 9 31.46 21.56 8.13
C ALA A 9 31.25 20.06 8.42
N THR A 10 30.22 19.74 9.19
CA THR A 10 29.78 18.35 9.41
C THR A 10 28.82 17.96 8.30
N LEU A 11 29.25 17.08 7.39
CA LEU A 11 28.35 16.39 6.47
C LEU A 11 27.63 15.25 7.23
N SER A 12 26.31 15.35 7.35
CA SER A 12 25.46 14.23 7.74
C SER A 12 25.22 13.33 6.53
N LEU A 13 25.64 12.07 6.59
CA LEU A 13 25.16 11.03 5.69
C LEU A 13 23.80 10.53 6.19
N SER A 14 22.74 10.78 5.44
CA SER A 14 21.46 10.08 5.60
C SER A 14 21.63 8.66 5.06
N SER A 15 21.53 7.68 5.95
CA SER A 15 21.54 6.25 5.60
C SER A 15 20.13 5.82 5.22
N ASP A 16 19.75 6.05 3.96
CA ASP A 16 18.52 5.51 3.37
C ASP A 16 18.86 4.25 2.58
N ALA A 17 18.94 3.11 3.27
CA ALA A 17 18.93 1.78 2.65
C ALA A 17 18.83 0.68 3.70
N THR A 18 17.91 -0.26 3.50
CA THR A 18 17.89 -1.65 4.03
C THR A 18 17.44 -1.89 5.49
N ALA A 19 16.16 -1.65 5.80
CA ALA A 19 15.50 -2.16 7.00
C ALA A 19 14.36 -3.20 6.72
N GLN A 20 14.35 -3.85 5.56
CA GLN A 20 13.14 -4.54 5.05
C GLN A 20 13.09 -6.07 5.23
N THR A 21 14.12 -6.75 5.74
CA THR A 21 14.12 -8.23 5.80
C THR A 21 13.55 -8.85 7.09
N PRO A 22 13.82 -8.32 8.30
CA PRO A 22 13.30 -8.91 9.54
C PRO A 22 11.77 -8.79 9.65
N THR A 23 11.23 -7.63 9.27
CA THR A 23 9.80 -7.32 9.34
C THR A 23 8.97 -8.17 8.37
N ALA A 24 9.47 -8.47 7.18
CA ALA A 24 8.77 -9.31 6.21
C ALA A 24 8.58 -10.77 6.71
N ILE A 25 9.56 -11.31 7.44
CA ILE A 25 9.46 -12.66 8.03
C ILE A 25 8.44 -12.68 9.18
N GLU A 26 8.47 -11.67 10.06
CA GLU A 26 7.52 -11.54 11.17
C GLU A 26 6.09 -11.40 10.64
N TYR A 27 5.88 -10.54 9.64
CA TYR A 27 4.57 -10.38 9.02
C TYR A 27 4.13 -11.58 8.17
N ARG A 28 5.06 -12.39 7.67
CA ARG A 28 4.72 -13.68 7.07
C ARG A 28 4.06 -14.60 8.09
N ALA A 29 4.65 -14.74 9.28
CA ALA A 29 4.08 -15.58 10.33
C ALA A 29 2.67 -15.10 10.73
N LEU A 30 2.45 -13.77 10.79
CA LEU A 30 1.13 -13.20 11.04
C LEU A 30 0.12 -13.54 9.94
N LEU A 31 0.49 -13.39 8.67
CA LEU A 31 -0.35 -13.77 7.53
C LEU A 31 -0.71 -15.24 7.60
N ASP A 32 0.26 -16.10 7.84
CA ASP A 32 0.08 -17.55 7.86
C ASP A 32 -0.92 -17.96 8.95
N GLN A 33 -0.85 -17.32 10.12
CA GLN A 33 -1.72 -17.61 11.26
C GLN A 33 -3.15 -17.08 11.08
N TYR A 34 -3.33 -15.87 10.54
CA TYR A 34 -4.62 -15.17 10.61
C TYR A 34 -5.30 -14.94 9.26
N CYS A 35 -4.58 -15.03 8.15
CA CYS A 35 -5.07 -14.65 6.83
C CYS A 35 -5.07 -15.82 5.85
N VAL A 36 -3.96 -16.55 5.79
CA VAL A 36 -3.73 -17.65 4.85
C VAL A 36 -4.63 -18.84 5.14
N THR A 37 -5.10 -19.04 6.37
CA THR A 37 -6.07 -20.11 6.69
C THR A 37 -7.33 -20.07 5.83
N CYS A 38 -7.73 -18.89 5.34
CA CYS A 38 -8.86 -18.69 4.44
C CYS A 38 -8.43 -18.24 3.03
N HIS A 39 -7.48 -17.30 2.93
CA HIS A 39 -7.04 -16.72 1.66
C HIS A 39 -5.83 -17.47 1.10
N ASN A 40 -6.01 -18.73 0.74
CA ASN A 40 -4.97 -19.57 0.15
C ASN A 40 -5.41 -20.24 -1.14
N GLN A 41 -4.44 -20.78 -1.87
CA GLN A 41 -4.70 -21.46 -3.12
C GLN A 41 -5.66 -22.65 -2.97
N SER A 42 -5.49 -23.49 -1.95
CA SER A 42 -6.31 -24.69 -1.77
C SER A 42 -7.80 -24.36 -1.58
N VAL A 43 -8.12 -23.29 -0.85
CA VAL A 43 -9.50 -22.86 -0.60
C VAL A 43 -10.10 -22.19 -1.82
N VAL A 44 -9.32 -21.40 -2.55
CA VAL A 44 -9.77 -20.69 -3.75
C VAL A 44 -10.04 -21.65 -4.91
N ASP A 45 -9.10 -22.57 -5.14
CA ASP A 45 -9.07 -23.43 -6.32
C ASP A 45 -9.85 -24.75 -6.17
N ASP A 46 -10.31 -25.12 -4.96
CA ASP A 46 -11.04 -26.37 -4.75
C ASP A 46 -12.40 -26.38 -5.49
N PRO A 47 -12.59 -27.28 -6.48
CA PRO A 47 -13.85 -27.39 -7.22
C PRO A 47 -14.97 -28.05 -6.40
N ASN A 48 -14.64 -28.74 -5.31
CA ASN A 48 -15.56 -29.49 -4.48
C ASN A 48 -15.88 -28.81 -3.13
N ALA A 49 -15.38 -27.59 -2.93
CA ALA A 49 -15.55 -26.86 -1.68
C ALA A 49 -17.05 -26.66 -1.34
N PRO A 50 -17.46 -26.85 -0.07
CA PRO A 50 -18.85 -26.70 0.33
C PRO A 50 -19.34 -25.27 0.13
N ALA A 51 -20.40 -25.10 -0.65
CA ALA A 51 -20.95 -23.78 -0.95
C ALA A 51 -21.68 -23.19 0.27
N ASN A 52 -20.98 -22.36 1.04
CA ASN A 52 -21.61 -21.38 1.93
C ASN A 52 -21.37 -19.96 1.39
N ALA A 53 -22.18 -19.00 1.85
CA ALA A 53 -22.14 -17.64 1.33
C ALA A 53 -20.77 -16.96 1.52
N LEU A 54 -20.10 -17.19 2.65
CA LEU A 54 -18.79 -16.60 2.95
C LEU A 54 -17.70 -17.17 2.03
N LEU A 55 -17.67 -18.49 1.87
CA LEU A 55 -16.68 -19.17 1.03
C LEU A 55 -16.91 -18.85 -0.45
N SER A 56 -18.16 -18.74 -0.89
CA SER A 56 -18.49 -18.32 -2.26
C SER A 56 -17.97 -16.91 -2.56
N GLN A 57 -18.14 -15.97 -1.61
CA GLN A 57 -17.60 -14.62 -1.74
C GLN A 57 -16.07 -14.62 -1.75
N LEU A 58 -15.43 -15.38 -0.86
CA LEU A 58 -13.97 -15.50 -0.80
C LEU A 58 -13.41 -16.02 -2.12
N ARG A 59 -14.00 -17.07 -2.69
CA ARG A 59 -13.58 -17.66 -3.97
C ARG A 59 -13.80 -16.71 -5.15
N ALA A 60 -14.90 -15.94 -5.14
CA ALA A 60 -15.15 -14.93 -6.16
C ALA A 60 -14.10 -13.80 -6.15
N VAL A 61 -13.52 -13.48 -4.98
CA VAL A 61 -12.40 -12.54 -4.87
C VAL A 61 -11.09 -13.15 -5.38
N GLY A 62 -10.88 -14.45 -5.16
CA GLY A 62 -9.74 -15.19 -5.73
C GLY A 62 -8.37 -14.84 -5.12
N LEU A 63 -8.34 -14.22 -3.93
CA LEU A 63 -7.10 -13.79 -3.28
C LEU A 63 -6.36 -14.98 -2.61
N LYS A 64 -5.10 -15.19 -3.01
CA LYS A 64 -4.22 -16.30 -2.56
C LYS A 64 -2.95 -15.73 -1.91
N LEU A 65 -3.01 -15.45 -0.61
CA LEU A 65 -1.93 -14.77 0.14
C LEU A 65 -0.73 -15.68 0.44
N ASP A 66 -0.93 -17.00 0.39
CA ASP A 66 0.13 -18.02 0.47
C ASP A 66 1.14 -17.92 -0.68
N ALA A 67 0.70 -17.47 -1.86
CA ALA A 67 1.54 -17.36 -3.04
C ALA A 67 2.23 -15.99 -3.19
N LEU A 68 1.80 -14.97 -2.45
CA LEU A 68 2.35 -13.62 -2.59
C LEU A 68 3.63 -13.46 -1.78
N ASP A 69 4.64 -12.77 -2.32
CA ASP A 69 5.89 -12.46 -1.63
C ASP A 69 5.81 -11.11 -0.89
N LEU A 70 6.19 -11.11 0.39
CA LEU A 70 6.27 -9.92 1.22
C LEU A 70 7.60 -9.16 1.07
N SER A 71 8.64 -9.78 0.50
CA SER A 71 9.88 -9.08 0.18
C SER A 71 9.72 -8.13 -1.02
N ALA A 72 8.66 -8.33 -1.81
CA ALA A 72 8.35 -7.57 -3.02
C ALA A 72 6.87 -7.15 -3.06
N VAL A 73 6.38 -6.51 -1.99
CA VAL A 73 4.97 -6.04 -1.87
C VAL A 73 4.52 -5.24 -3.11
N ALA A 74 5.37 -4.33 -3.60
CA ALA A 74 5.08 -3.49 -4.75
C ALA A 74 4.80 -4.27 -6.04
N ALA A 75 5.38 -5.46 -6.21
CA ALA A 75 5.20 -6.27 -7.41
C ALA A 75 3.78 -6.84 -7.55
N ASN A 76 3.02 -6.87 -6.45
CA ASN A 76 1.65 -7.41 -6.38
C ASN A 76 0.69 -6.39 -5.75
N ALA A 77 0.89 -5.10 -6.03
CA ALA A 77 0.13 -4.00 -5.42
C ALA A 77 -1.39 -4.13 -5.62
N ASP A 78 -1.82 -4.65 -6.76
CA ASP A 78 -3.21 -4.93 -7.11
C ASP A 78 -3.89 -5.93 -6.15
N HIS A 79 -3.11 -6.85 -5.56
CA HIS A 79 -3.59 -7.75 -4.52
C HIS A 79 -3.50 -7.13 -3.12
N TRP A 80 -2.44 -6.38 -2.81
CA TRP A 80 -2.21 -5.83 -1.48
C TRP A 80 -3.06 -4.59 -1.16
N GLU A 81 -3.37 -3.74 -2.13
CA GLU A 81 -4.24 -2.58 -1.93
C GLU A 81 -5.66 -2.97 -1.43
N PRO A 82 -6.36 -3.97 -2.03
CA PRO A 82 -7.60 -4.49 -1.47
C PRO A 82 -7.46 -5.01 -0.04
N VAL A 83 -6.34 -5.67 0.29
CA VAL A 83 -6.07 -6.17 1.64
C VAL A 83 -6.00 -5.00 2.61
N VAL A 84 -5.18 -3.99 2.31
CA VAL A 84 -5.09 -2.76 3.10
C VAL A 84 -6.47 -2.12 3.28
N ARG A 85 -7.27 -1.98 2.23
CA ARG A 85 -8.64 -1.42 2.34
C ARG A 85 -9.52 -2.22 3.31
N LYS A 86 -9.45 -3.56 3.29
CA LYS A 86 -10.21 -4.41 4.22
C LYS A 86 -9.71 -4.30 5.66
N LEU A 87 -8.40 -4.20 5.85
CA LEU A 87 -7.78 -3.99 7.17
C LEU A 87 -8.15 -2.62 7.75
N ARG A 88 -8.10 -1.54 6.96
CA ARG A 88 -8.53 -0.19 7.36
C ARG A 88 -9.99 -0.18 7.82
N ALA A 89 -10.85 -0.95 7.15
CA ALA A 89 -12.26 -1.05 7.49
C ALA A 89 -12.57 -2.00 8.66
N GLY A 90 -11.57 -2.70 9.22
CA GLY A 90 -11.77 -3.69 10.30
C GLY A 90 -12.62 -4.90 9.88
N LEU A 91 -12.74 -5.14 8.57
CA LEU A 91 -13.60 -6.19 8.00
C LEU A 91 -12.89 -7.55 7.93
N MET A 92 -11.57 -7.58 8.11
CA MET A 92 -10.76 -8.78 8.08
C MET A 92 -9.84 -8.86 9.30
N PRO A 93 -9.73 -10.04 9.95
CA PRO A 93 -10.57 -11.24 9.78
C PRO A 93 -12.05 -10.97 10.11
N PRO A 94 -13.04 -11.66 9.51
CA PRO A 94 -14.46 -11.45 9.83
C PRO A 94 -14.77 -11.74 11.31
N ALA A 95 -15.90 -11.24 11.79
CA ALA A 95 -16.33 -11.43 13.18
C ALA A 95 -16.46 -12.93 13.52
N GLY A 96 -16.03 -13.32 14.71
CA GLY A 96 -16.05 -14.70 15.19
C GLY A 96 -14.81 -15.53 14.84
N LEU A 97 -13.89 -15.01 14.02
CA LEU A 97 -12.59 -15.64 13.79
C LEU A 97 -11.50 -15.06 14.71
N PRO A 98 -10.41 -15.80 14.97
CA PRO A 98 -9.24 -15.28 15.67
C PRO A 98 -8.72 -14.01 14.98
N ARG A 99 -8.44 -12.98 15.77
CA ARG A 99 -7.87 -11.72 15.30
C ARG A 99 -6.55 -11.47 16.03
N PRO A 100 -5.53 -10.92 15.37
CA PRO A 100 -4.39 -10.36 16.07
C PRO A 100 -4.85 -9.27 17.02
N ASP A 101 -4.02 -8.94 18.02
CA ASP A 101 -4.29 -7.75 18.80
C ASP A 101 -4.27 -6.50 17.90
N PRO A 102 -4.99 -5.43 18.27
CA PRO A 102 -5.13 -4.25 17.42
C PRO A 102 -3.81 -3.58 17.06
N VAL A 103 -2.81 -3.60 17.96
CA VAL A 103 -1.52 -2.94 17.74
C VAL A 103 -0.74 -3.68 16.67
N THR A 104 -0.69 -5.00 16.76
CA THR A 104 -0.03 -5.84 15.76
C THR A 104 -0.68 -5.72 14.38
N LEU A 105 -2.02 -5.74 14.32
CA LEU A 105 -2.75 -5.60 13.05
C LEU A 105 -2.56 -4.21 12.41
N ASP A 106 -2.59 -3.15 13.23
CA ASP A 106 -2.36 -1.78 12.78
C ASP A 106 -0.92 -1.56 12.29
N GLY A 107 0.06 -2.15 12.98
CA GLY A 107 1.46 -2.15 12.56
C GLY A 107 1.66 -2.83 11.21
N PHE A 108 1.09 -4.03 11.02
CA PHE A 108 1.15 -4.73 9.73
C PHE A 108 0.50 -3.93 8.60
N ARG A 109 -0.68 -3.35 8.84
CA ARG A 109 -1.36 -2.50 7.86
C ARG A 109 -0.52 -1.30 7.47
N THR A 110 0.02 -0.58 8.45
CA THR A 110 0.84 0.62 8.24
C THR A 110 2.12 0.28 7.48
N TRP A 111 2.73 -0.86 7.78
CA TRP A 111 3.89 -1.35 7.05
C TRP A 111 3.56 -1.63 5.57
N LEU A 112 2.45 -2.34 5.28
CA LEU A 112 2.00 -2.57 3.90
C LEU A 112 1.75 -1.26 3.16
N GLU A 113 1.04 -0.31 3.78
CA GLU A 113 0.79 1.04 3.21
C GLU A 113 2.12 1.73 2.88
N THR A 114 3.08 1.71 3.81
CA THR A 114 4.40 2.32 3.60
C THR A 114 5.16 1.70 2.43
N GLN A 115 5.09 0.37 2.24
CA GLN A 115 5.74 -0.29 1.10
C GLN A 115 5.09 0.12 -0.23
N LEU A 116 3.76 0.19 -0.28
CA LEU A 116 3.01 0.56 -1.49
C LEU A 116 3.19 2.05 -1.84
N ASP A 117 3.13 2.93 -0.85
CA ASP A 117 3.31 4.37 -1.03
C ASP A 117 4.74 4.68 -1.48
N GLY A 118 5.75 4.02 -0.89
CA GLY A 118 7.15 4.16 -1.30
C GLY A 118 7.39 3.76 -2.75
N ALA A 119 6.78 2.66 -3.20
CA ALA A 119 6.86 2.24 -4.60
C ALA A 119 6.20 3.22 -5.56
N THR A 120 5.04 3.76 -5.17
CA THR A 120 4.33 4.78 -5.96
C THR A 120 5.12 6.07 -6.06
N ALA A 121 5.78 6.50 -4.97
CA ALA A 121 6.62 7.69 -4.98
C ALA A 121 7.85 7.52 -5.89
N ALA A 122 8.46 6.32 -5.91
CA ALA A 122 9.60 6.00 -6.78
C ALA A 122 9.20 5.88 -8.26
N HIS A 123 8.00 5.36 -8.52
CA HIS A 123 7.47 5.15 -9.87
C HIS A 123 6.03 5.68 -10.00
N PRO A 124 5.84 7.02 -10.06
CA PRO A 124 4.51 7.59 -10.16
C PRO A 124 3.80 7.10 -11.43
N ASN A 125 2.62 6.50 -11.28
CA ASN A 125 1.76 6.09 -12.38
C ASN A 125 0.51 6.98 -12.42
N PRO A 126 0.50 8.05 -13.23
CA PRO A 126 -0.67 8.95 -13.37
C PRO A 126 -1.84 8.30 -14.13
N GLY A 127 -1.76 7.00 -14.45
CA GLY A 127 -2.75 6.30 -15.25
C GLY A 127 -2.70 6.70 -16.73
N ARG A 128 -3.84 6.58 -17.43
CA ARG A 128 -3.92 6.94 -18.85
C ARG A 128 -3.95 8.45 -19.01
N THR A 129 -2.82 9.04 -19.38
CA THR A 129 -2.70 10.50 -19.58
C THR A 129 -3.17 10.98 -20.95
N ALA A 130 -3.16 10.11 -21.96
CA ALA A 130 -3.45 10.48 -23.35
C ALA A 130 -4.89 10.98 -23.61
N SER A 131 -5.83 10.70 -22.70
CA SER A 131 -7.21 11.20 -22.78
C SER A 131 -7.40 12.57 -22.12
N PHE A 132 -6.42 13.09 -21.39
CA PHE A 132 -6.54 14.40 -20.75
C PHE A 132 -6.00 15.49 -21.68
N HIS A 133 -6.90 16.38 -22.09
CA HIS A 133 -6.52 17.62 -22.76
C HIS A 133 -5.75 18.51 -21.80
N ARG A 134 -4.55 18.95 -22.22
CA ARG A 134 -3.77 19.92 -21.44
C ARG A 134 -4.44 21.28 -21.54
N LEU A 135 -4.78 21.88 -20.40
CA LEU A 135 -5.40 23.19 -20.38
C LEU A 135 -4.50 24.24 -21.05
N ASN A 136 -5.09 25.01 -21.95
CA ASN A 136 -4.51 26.24 -22.45
C ASN A 136 -4.66 27.37 -21.41
N ARG A 137 -4.06 28.52 -21.70
CA ARG A 137 -4.03 29.69 -20.81
C ARG A 137 -5.43 30.16 -20.39
N ALA A 138 -6.35 30.26 -21.33
CA ALA A 138 -7.73 30.69 -21.06
C ALA A 138 -8.50 29.62 -20.26
N GLU A 139 -8.32 28.35 -20.60
CA GLU A 139 -8.94 27.24 -19.87
C GLU A 139 -8.46 27.15 -18.42
N TYR A 140 -7.16 27.40 -18.18
CA TYR A 140 -6.62 27.47 -16.82
C TYR A 140 -7.19 28.66 -16.04
N SER A 141 -7.22 29.85 -16.64
CA SER A 141 -7.83 31.04 -16.01
C SER A 141 -9.29 30.80 -15.64
N ASN A 142 -10.07 30.21 -16.55
CA ASN A 142 -11.48 29.90 -16.33
C ASN A 142 -11.64 28.84 -15.24
N ALA A 143 -10.84 27.78 -15.27
CA ALA A 143 -10.89 26.73 -14.24
C ALA A 143 -10.58 27.27 -12.84
N ILE A 144 -9.60 28.17 -12.69
CA ILE A 144 -9.28 28.78 -11.40
C ILE A 144 -10.41 29.71 -10.92
N ARG A 145 -10.98 30.52 -11.81
CA ARG A 145 -12.16 31.33 -11.48
C ARG A 145 -13.34 30.48 -11.06
N ASP A 146 -13.62 29.39 -11.78
CA ASP A 146 -14.82 28.58 -11.57
C ASP A 146 -14.70 27.68 -10.33
N LEU A 147 -13.52 27.13 -10.05
CA LEU A 147 -13.29 26.27 -8.89
C LEU A 147 -13.00 27.05 -7.60
N LEU A 148 -12.29 28.18 -7.70
CA LEU A 148 -11.75 28.90 -6.55
C LEU A 148 -12.27 30.34 -6.42
N GLY A 149 -12.99 30.86 -7.40
CA GLY A 149 -13.49 32.24 -7.40
C GLY A 149 -12.40 33.30 -7.59
N LEU A 150 -11.21 32.90 -8.04
CA LEU A 150 -10.05 33.78 -8.16
C LEU A 150 -9.83 34.18 -9.62
N GLU A 151 -9.76 35.48 -9.87
CA GLU A 151 -9.29 36.01 -11.15
C GLU A 151 -7.78 36.11 -11.14
N ILE A 152 -7.15 35.50 -12.13
CA ILE A 152 -5.69 35.47 -12.29
C ILE A 152 -5.34 35.92 -13.70
N ASP A 153 -4.31 36.75 -13.81
CA ASP A 153 -3.69 37.09 -15.09
C ASP A 153 -2.56 36.10 -15.35
N VAL A 154 -2.82 35.16 -16.24
CA VAL A 154 -1.89 34.07 -16.58
C VAL A 154 -1.32 34.27 -17.95
#